data_AF-A0A8C4M236-F1
#
_entry.id   AF-A0A8C4M236-F1
#
_cell.length_a   1.000
_cell.length_b   1.000
_cell.length_c   1.000
_cell.angle_alpha   90.00
_cell.angle_beta   90.00
_cell.angle_gamma   90.00
#
_symmetry.space_group_name_H-M   'P 1'
#
loop_
_entity.id
_entity.type
_entity.pdbx_description
1 polymer ?
#
loop_
_entity_poly.entity_id
_entity_poly.type
_entity_poly.pdbx_seq_one_letter_code
_entity_poly.pdbx_strand_id
1 'polypeptide(L)'
;HRGGLLLVYVKDSNVGLREFLTLDYELALVLLSKLIAFPSQSSHKTFRIKRFLAKKQKQNRPIPQWIRMKTGNKIRYNSKRRHWRRTKLGL
;
A
#
# COMPACT_ATOMS: atom_id res chain seq x y z
N HIS A 1 29.61 -62.83 3.28
CA HIS A 1 28.35 -62.52 2.57
C HIS A 1 28.30 -60.99 2.36
N ARG A 2 28.78 -60.47 1.22
CA ARG A 2 27.97 -59.91 0.09
C ARG A 2 27.02 -58.79 0.56
N GLY A 3 27.39 -57.51 0.48
CA GLY A 3 27.09 -56.56 -0.63
C GLY A 3 26.41 -55.33 0.00
N GLY A 4 26.65 -54.05 -0.31
CA GLY A 4 27.08 -53.40 -1.54
C GLY A 4 25.87 -52.72 -2.22
N LEU A 5 25.73 -51.39 -2.07
CA LEU A 5 24.78 -50.47 -2.75
C LEU A 5 23.28 -50.66 -2.38
N LEU A 6 22.44 -49.63 -2.27
CA LEU A 6 22.22 -48.54 -3.21
C LEU A 6 21.43 -47.40 -2.53
N LEU A 7 21.92 -46.17 -2.67
CA LEU A 7 21.16 -44.95 -2.44
C LEU A 7 19.99 -44.92 -3.44
N VAL A 8 18.76 -45.20 -3.00
CA VAL A 8 17.58 -45.09 -3.87
C VAL A 8 17.11 -43.64 -3.84
N TYR A 9 17.59 -42.87 -4.81
CA TYR A 9 17.01 -41.59 -5.19
C TYR A 9 15.66 -41.88 -5.86
N VAL A 10 14.55 -41.79 -5.12
CA VAL A 10 13.22 -41.80 -5.75
C VAL A 10 12.86 -40.37 -6.13
N LYS A 11 12.93 -40.10 -7.44
CA LYS A 11 12.33 -38.95 -8.10
C LYS A 11 10.81 -39.04 -7.96
N ASP A 12 10.20 -38.19 -7.15
CA ASP A 12 8.79 -37.81 -7.29
C ASP A 12 8.68 -36.29 -7.43
N SER A 13 9.06 -35.80 -8.61
CA SER A 13 9.08 -34.38 -8.97
C SER A 13 7.69 -33.81 -9.36
N ASN A 14 6.60 -34.31 -8.79
CA ASN A 14 5.25 -33.81 -9.10
C ASN A 14 4.28 -33.67 -7.91
N VAL A 15 4.69 -33.97 -6.68
CA VAL A 15 3.84 -33.73 -5.48
C VAL A 15 4.16 -32.38 -4.82
N GLY A 16 5.43 -31.94 -4.86
CA GLY A 16 5.84 -30.66 -4.25
C GLY A 16 5.33 -29.41 -4.95
N LEU A 17 5.06 -29.43 -6.26
CA LEU A 17 4.61 -28.22 -6.96
C LEU A 17 3.13 -27.87 -6.69
N ARG A 18 2.31 -28.82 -6.22
CA ARG A 18 0.91 -28.55 -5.88
C ARG A 18 0.75 -28.05 -4.46
N GLU A 19 1.58 -28.50 -3.52
CA GLU A 19 1.54 -28.08 -2.12
C GLU A 19 2.19 -26.71 -1.90
N PHE A 20 3.27 -26.38 -2.62
CA PHE A 20 3.90 -25.05 -2.55
C PHE A 20 3.02 -23.93 -3.11
N LEU A 21 2.28 -24.18 -4.19
CA LEU A 21 1.36 -23.18 -4.75
C LEU A 21 0.16 -22.91 -3.82
N THR A 22 -0.32 -23.90 -3.07
CA THR A 22 -1.50 -23.73 -2.19
C THR A 22 -1.27 -22.79 -1.01
N LEU A 23 -0.06 -22.78 -0.42
CA LEU A 23 0.25 -21.95 0.74
C LEU A 23 0.35 -20.45 0.41
N ASP A 24 0.71 -20.11 -0.83
CA ASP A 24 0.79 -18.72 -1.28
C ASP A 24 -0.61 -18.12 -1.55
N TYR A 25 -1.56 -18.93 -2.05
CA TYR A 25 -2.93 -18.46 -2.29
C TYR A 25 -3.70 -18.19 -1.00
N GLU A 26 -3.51 -18.99 0.05
CA GLU A 26 -4.18 -18.76 1.34
C GLU A 26 -3.74 -17.43 1.96
N LEU A 27 -2.44 -17.12 1.93
CA LEU A 27 -1.93 -15.83 2.40
C LEU A 27 -2.44 -14.68 1.52
N ALA A 28 -2.48 -14.87 0.21
CA ALA A 28 -3.02 -13.90 -0.74
C ALA A 28 -4.53 -13.66 -0.54
N LEU A 29 -5.33 -14.69 -0.23
CA LEU A 29 -6.76 -14.60 0.07
C LEU A 29 -7.03 -13.89 1.40
N VAL A 30 -6.19 -14.12 2.42
CA VAL A 30 -6.24 -13.40 3.70
C VAL A 30 -5.84 -11.92 3.52
N LEU A 31 -4.85 -11.63 2.68
CA LEU A 31 -4.48 -10.25 2.36
C LEU A 31 -5.54 -9.56 1.50
N LEU A 32 -6.11 -10.27 0.52
CA LEU A 32 -7.19 -9.79 -0.33
C LEU A 32 -8.44 -9.50 0.50
N SER A 33 -8.84 -10.39 1.42
CA SER A 33 -9.98 -10.16 2.32
C SER A 33 -9.79 -8.97 3.26
N LYS A 34 -8.56 -8.71 3.73
CA LYS A 34 -8.22 -7.48 4.48
C LYS A 34 -8.26 -6.21 3.62
N LEU A 35 -8.02 -6.32 2.31
CA LEU A 35 -8.15 -5.22 1.36
C LEU A 35 -9.60 -4.99 0.90
N ILE A 36 -10.43 -6.04 0.85
CA ILE A 36 -11.86 -5.95 0.52
C ILE A 36 -12.70 -5.58 1.75
N ALA A 37 -12.16 -5.68 2.96
CA ALA A 37 -12.81 -5.22 4.18
C ALA A 37 -13.23 -3.74 4.01
N PHE A 38 -14.53 -3.58 3.76
CA PHE A 38 -15.13 -2.33 3.32
C PHE A 38 -14.71 -1.19 4.25
N PRO A 39 -14.33 -0.01 3.72
CA PRO A 39 -14.00 1.12 4.57
C PRO A 39 -15.19 1.39 5.49
N SER A 40 -14.96 1.28 6.80
CA SER A 40 -15.95 1.60 7.84
C SER A 40 -16.67 2.89 7.44
N GLN A 41 -17.98 2.82 7.27
CA GLN A 41 -18.75 3.86 6.59
C GLN A 41 -18.45 5.23 7.23
N SER A 42 -17.69 6.06 6.53
CA SER A 42 -17.44 7.43 6.95
C SER A 42 -18.78 8.17 7.03
N SER A 43 -18.92 9.12 7.95
CA SER A 43 -20.14 9.93 8.11
C SER A 43 -20.76 10.34 6.76
N HIS A 44 -22.09 10.34 6.64
CA HIS A 44 -22.79 10.80 5.44
C HIS A 44 -22.49 12.29 5.16
N LYS A 45 -21.69 12.56 4.13
CA LYS A 45 -21.32 13.91 3.68
C LYS A 45 -21.84 14.15 2.27
N THR A 46 -22.26 15.38 1.99
CA THR A 46 -22.66 15.79 0.64
C THR A 46 -21.49 15.74 -0.34
N PHE A 47 -21.78 15.62 -1.64
CA PHE A 47 -20.76 15.57 -2.69
C PHE A 47 -19.86 16.81 -2.70
N ARG A 48 -20.43 17.99 -2.46
CA ARG A 48 -19.69 19.26 -2.38
C ARG A 48 -18.64 19.23 -1.26
N ILE A 49 -19.01 18.73 -0.07
CA ILE A 49 -18.08 18.60 1.06
C ILE A 49 -16.99 17.57 0.74
N LYS A 50 -17.35 16.42 0.15
CA LYS A 50 -16.36 15.40 -0.25
C LYS A 50 -15.34 15.96 -1.23
N ARG A 51 -15.77 16.72 -2.25
CA ARG A 51 -14.87 17.40 -3.20
C ARG A 51 -13.97 18.42 -2.50
N PHE A 52 -14.51 19.20 -1.57
CA PHE A 52 -13.71 20.14 -0.79
C PHE A 52 -12.63 19.43 0.04
N LEU A 53 -12.99 18.38 0.77
CA LEU A 53 -12.06 17.59 1.57
C LEU A 53 -10.95 16.97 0.71
N ALA A 54 -11.31 16.37 -0.43
CA ALA A 54 -10.36 15.80 -1.38
C ALA A 54 -9.40 16.88 -1.92
N LYS A 55 -9.90 18.08 -2.26
CA LYS A 55 -9.06 19.21 -2.69
C LYS A 55 -8.09 19.63 -1.59
N LYS A 56 -8.56 19.77 -0.34
CA LYS A 56 -7.71 20.14 0.81
C LYS A 56 -6.65 19.09 1.11
N GLN A 57 -6.96 17.80 0.94
CA GLN A 57 -5.98 16.73 1.05
C GLN A 57 -4.91 16.84 -0.05
N LYS A 58 -5.32 17.00 -1.32
CA LYS A 58 -4.39 17.15 -2.46
C LYS A 58 -3.49 18.37 -2.35
N GLN A 59 -3.97 19.48 -1.78
CA GLN A 59 -3.19 20.70 -1.56
C GLN A 59 -2.14 20.55 -0.45
N ASN A 60 -2.36 19.64 0.51
CA ASN A 60 -1.52 19.49 1.69
C ASN A 60 -0.27 18.62 1.44
N ARG A 61 0.50 18.95 0.41
CA ARG A 61 1.70 18.23 -0.03
C ARG A 61 2.98 19.09 0.06
N PRO A 62 4.16 18.48 0.21
CA PRO A 62 5.44 19.21 0.14
C PRO A 62 5.67 19.78 -1.27
N ILE A 63 6.61 20.72 -1.37
CA ILE A 63 7.01 21.29 -2.66
C ILE A 63 7.87 20.25 -3.42
N PRO A 64 7.62 20.04 -4.72
CA PRO A 64 8.47 19.20 -5.56
C PRO A 64 9.92 19.69 -5.63
N GLN A 65 10.87 18.76 -5.70
CA GLN A 65 12.29 19.07 -5.64
C GLN A 65 12.77 19.96 -6.80
N TRP A 66 12.33 19.70 -8.03
CA TRP A 66 12.71 20.49 -9.20
C TRP A 66 12.30 21.97 -9.11
N ILE A 67 11.25 22.29 -8.34
CA ILE A 67 10.86 23.70 -8.10
C ILE A 67 11.92 24.38 -7.21
N ARG A 68 12.49 23.67 -6.24
CA ARG A 68 13.56 24.20 -5.37
C ARG A 68 14.84 24.46 -6.17
N MET A 69 15.08 23.68 -7.21
CA MET A 69 16.27 23.79 -8.07
C MET A 69 16.16 24.91 -9.11
N LYS A 70 14.99 25.53 -9.31
CA LYS A 70 14.85 26.66 -10.23
C LYS A 70 15.67 27.87 -9.76
N THR A 71 16.53 28.38 -10.63
CA THR A 71 17.32 29.60 -10.40
C THR A 71 16.41 30.79 -10.11
N GLY A 72 16.80 31.64 -9.13
CA GLY A 72 16.02 32.81 -8.73
C GLY A 72 14.76 32.52 -7.91
N ASN A 73 14.47 31.26 -7.59
CA ASN A 73 13.29 30.91 -6.77
C ASN A 73 13.56 31.11 -5.27
N LYS A 74 12.73 31.92 -4.61
CA LYS A 74 12.79 32.16 -3.16
C LYS A 74 11.99 31.15 -2.33
N ILE A 75 11.13 30.34 -2.96
CA ILE A 75 10.22 29.43 -2.27
C ILE A 75 10.98 28.19 -1.77
N ARG A 76 11.01 27.96 -0.45
CA ARG A 76 11.70 26.81 0.19
C ARG A 76 10.76 25.72 0.70
N TYR A 77 9.60 26.10 1.21
CA TYR A 77 8.59 25.19 1.76
C TYR A 77 7.18 25.69 1.47
N ASN A 78 6.17 24.82 1.58
CA ASN A 78 4.77 25.18 1.38
C ASN A 78 4.24 25.85 2.66
N SER A 79 4.20 27.18 2.68
CA SER A 79 3.70 27.97 3.81
C SER A 79 2.24 27.71 4.15
N LYS A 80 1.45 27.21 3.18
CA LYS A 80 0.03 26.86 3.36
C LYS A 80 -0.19 25.40 3.75
N ARG A 81 0.87 24.64 4.02
CA ARG A 81 0.78 23.25 4.50
C ARG A 81 0.10 23.24 5.88
N ARG A 82 -0.81 22.30 6.09
CA ARG A 82 -1.68 22.22 7.26
C ARG A 82 -1.50 20.90 8.00
N HIS A 83 -1.47 20.94 9.34
CA HIS A 83 -1.59 19.73 10.15
C HIS A 83 -2.98 19.66 10.80
N TRP A 84 -3.64 18.51 10.72
CA TRP A 84 -5.05 18.37 11.11
C TRP A 84 -5.31 18.52 12.61
N ARG A 85 -4.31 18.26 13.46
CA ARG A 85 -4.42 18.51 14.90
C ARG A 85 -4.30 19.98 15.25
N ARG A 86 -3.45 20.74 14.53
CA ARG A 86 -3.14 22.15 14.85
C ARG A 86 -4.17 23.13 14.28
N THR A 87 -4.62 22.93 13.04
CA THR A 87 -5.52 23.88 12.36
C THR A 87 -6.67 23.15 11.66
N LYS A 88 -7.91 23.60 11.92
CA LYS A 88 -9.15 22.99 11.40
C LYS A 88 -9.58 23.60 10.06
N LEU A 89 -10.46 22.91 9.34
CA LEU A 89 -10.89 23.31 7.98
C LEU A 89 -12.10 24.24 7.97
N GLY A 90 -12.83 24.40 9.08
CA GLY A 90 -14.04 25.21 9.17
C GLY A 90 -15.08 24.78 8.13
N LEU A 91 -15.63 23.58 8.32
CA LEU A 91 -16.63 22.97 7.46
C LEU A 91 -17.96 22.83 8.19
#